data_AF-A0AAX3HWP0-F1
#
_entry.id   AF-A0AAX3HWP0-F1
#
_cell.length_a   1.000
_cell.length_b   1.000
_cell.length_c   1.000
_cell.angle_alpha   90.00
_cell.angle_beta   90.00
_cell.angle_gamma   90.00
#
_symmetry.space_group_name_H-M   'P 1'
#
loop_
_entity.id
_entity.type
_entity.pdbx_description
1 polymer ?
#
loop_
_entity_poly.entity_id
_entity_poly.type
_entity_poly.pdbx_seq_one_letter_code
_entity_poly.pdbx_strand_id
1 'polypeptide(L)'
;MNKKTKALSSVLLGFTLALTGCAGTKAEENHSKQKQEQVAKETKKENKLTKGQKMANILSKTNWQGTRVYDKDKNDLTKENANFIGLAKYDAKSGRYEFFDAKTGASRGDKGTFFVTNDGKKRILISESMKYQAVVDMTKLNKNVFTYKRMGKDANGKDVEVFVEHVPYKEKELSFTDPDKQLNTTTGDIVKNVDGDKILGGTLWHGTKILDEAGNDVTQFNSNFISLAKFDDKSNKYEFFNSETGQSRGDYGYFDVVHENKIRAHVSIGNNKYGAALELTELNKNKFTYKRTGKDQAGKDITIFVEHEPYKGDMKPQFSF
;
A
#
# COMPACT_ATOMS: atom_id res chain seq x y z
N MET A 1 8.70 -60.96 28.39
CA MET A 1 7.54 -61.68 27.81
C MET A 1 6.31 -60.79 27.88
N ASN A 2 5.47 -60.92 26.87
CA ASN A 2 4.59 -59.90 26.31
C ASN A 2 3.11 -60.12 26.70
N LYS A 3 2.25 -59.12 26.40
CA LYS A 3 0.77 -59.11 26.25
C LYS A 3 -0.03 -58.45 27.39
N LYS A 4 -0.65 -57.26 27.18
CA LYS A 4 -1.91 -56.93 26.42
C LYS A 4 -3.16 -57.08 27.33
N THR A 5 -4.24 -56.27 27.39
CA THR A 5 -4.79 -55.09 26.69
C THR A 5 -6.05 -54.61 27.47
N LYS A 6 -6.43 -53.30 27.33
CA LYS A 6 -7.77 -52.63 27.36
C LYS A 6 -8.94 -53.14 28.23
N ALA A 7 -9.64 -52.20 28.89
CA ALA A 7 -10.92 -51.59 28.44
C ALA A 7 -11.77 -51.12 29.65
N LEU A 8 -12.12 -49.84 29.68
CA LEU A 8 -13.11 -49.23 30.55
C LEU A 8 -14.43 -49.07 29.77
N SER A 9 -15.53 -49.59 30.29
CA SER A 9 -16.88 -48.99 30.28
C SER A 9 -17.96 -50.00 30.67
N SER A 10 -18.76 -49.66 31.68
CA SER A 10 -20.24 -49.66 31.65
C SER A 10 -20.80 -49.76 33.07
N VAL A 11 -21.50 -48.72 33.52
CA VAL A 11 -22.65 -48.87 34.43
C VAL A 11 -23.69 -47.82 34.01
N LEU A 12 -24.82 -48.30 33.51
CA LEU A 12 -26.11 -47.60 33.43
C LEU A 12 -26.79 -47.73 34.80
N LEU A 13 -27.48 -46.68 35.26
CA LEU A 13 -28.74 -46.64 36.04
C LEU A 13 -28.89 -45.16 36.45
N GLY A 14 -29.91 -44.39 36.09
CA GLY A 14 -31.33 -44.72 36.03
C GLY A 14 -32.02 -44.01 37.20
N PHE A 15 -32.41 -42.75 37.02
CA PHE A 15 -33.40 -42.08 37.89
C PHE A 15 -34.28 -41.16 37.06
N THR A 16 -35.47 -41.66 36.76
CA THR A 16 -36.65 -40.88 36.36
C THR A 16 -37.29 -40.28 37.62
N LEU A 17 -37.52 -38.97 37.60
CA LEU A 17 -38.50 -38.30 38.44
C LEU A 17 -39.29 -37.37 37.52
N ALA A 18 -40.52 -37.78 37.22
CA ALA A 18 -41.57 -36.88 36.75
C ALA A 18 -42.52 -36.67 37.92
N LEU A 19 -42.91 -35.42 38.17
CA LEU A 19 -44.32 -35.01 38.28
C LEU A 19 -44.42 -33.48 38.40
N THR A 20 -45.33 -32.95 37.58
CA THR A 20 -46.25 -31.80 37.78
C THR A 20 -45.72 -30.36 37.77
N GLY A 21 -45.76 -29.79 36.56
CA GLY A 21 -46.41 -28.54 36.14
C GLY A 21 -46.69 -27.39 37.12
N CYS A 22 -46.20 -26.19 36.75
CA CYS A 22 -46.98 -24.95 36.57
C CYS A 22 -46.06 -23.81 36.09
N ALA A 23 -46.55 -22.99 35.14
CA ALA A 23 -45.99 -21.73 34.61
C ALA A 23 -44.64 -21.85 33.85
N GLY A 24 -44.55 -21.57 32.55
CA GLY A 24 -44.96 -20.33 31.91
C GLY A 24 -43.70 -19.49 31.60
N THR A 25 -42.99 -19.88 30.55
CA THR A 25 -42.12 -19.05 29.66
C THR A 25 -41.53 -17.74 30.20
N LYS A 26 -40.20 -17.67 30.33
CA LYS A 26 -39.32 -16.50 30.07
C LYS A 26 -37.87 -16.77 30.53
N ALA A 27 -37.09 -17.53 29.77
CA ALA A 27 -35.66 -17.71 30.06
C ALA A 27 -34.81 -18.10 28.83
N GLU A 28 -35.12 -17.60 27.62
CA GLU A 28 -34.24 -17.80 26.44
C GLU A 28 -33.94 -16.53 25.63
N GLU A 29 -34.48 -15.36 25.99
CA GLU A 29 -34.24 -14.12 25.22
C GLU A 29 -33.01 -13.30 25.64
N ASN A 30 -32.37 -13.60 26.78
CA ASN A 30 -31.28 -12.75 27.30
C ASN A 30 -29.86 -13.20 26.93
N HIS A 31 -29.66 -14.43 26.47
CA HIS A 31 -28.33 -14.90 26.02
C HIS A 31 -28.02 -14.52 24.55
N SER A 32 -29.04 -14.30 23.71
CA SER A 32 -28.87 -13.89 22.31
C SER A 32 -28.58 -12.40 22.15
N LYS A 33 -29.20 -11.54 22.99
CA LYS A 33 -28.97 -10.08 22.97
C LYS A 33 -27.58 -9.67 23.44
N GLN A 34 -27.03 -10.29 24.49
CA GLN A 34 -25.65 -10.01 24.93
C GLN A 34 -24.59 -10.47 23.91
N LYS A 35 -24.83 -11.59 23.22
CA LYS A 35 -23.91 -12.07 22.17
C LYS A 35 -23.99 -11.22 20.90
N GLN A 36 -25.18 -10.71 20.55
CA GLN A 36 -25.33 -9.74 19.46
C GLN A 36 -24.77 -8.35 19.81
N GLU A 37 -24.88 -7.88 21.05
CA GLU A 37 -24.27 -6.62 21.48
C GLU A 37 -22.74 -6.67 21.61
N GLN A 38 -22.16 -7.82 21.99
CA GLN A 38 -20.71 -8.00 21.97
C GLN A 38 -20.16 -8.10 20.54
N VAL A 39 -20.84 -8.82 19.64
CA VAL A 39 -20.45 -8.92 18.22
C VAL A 39 -20.65 -7.59 17.47
N ALA A 40 -21.69 -6.81 17.83
CA ALA A 40 -21.92 -5.48 17.26
C ALA A 40 -20.99 -4.39 17.81
N LYS A 41 -20.43 -4.55 19.03
CA LYS A 41 -19.42 -3.63 19.59
C LYS A 41 -18.01 -3.89 19.06
N GLU A 42 -17.69 -5.08 18.55
CA GLU A 42 -16.41 -5.35 17.90
C GLU A 42 -16.32 -4.85 16.44
N THR A 43 -17.45 -4.56 15.78
CA THR A 43 -17.50 -4.20 14.35
C THR A 43 -17.55 -2.71 14.02
N LYS A 44 -17.38 -1.81 15.01
CA LYS A 44 -17.17 -0.37 14.75
C LYS A 44 -15.85 0.13 15.33
N LYS A 45 -14.73 -0.54 15.01
CA LYS A 45 -13.48 0.23 14.86
C LYS A 45 -13.65 1.07 13.60
N GLU A 46 -14.04 2.34 13.76
CA GLU A 46 -13.86 3.31 12.69
C GLU A 46 -12.44 3.12 12.13
N ASN A 47 -12.32 2.84 10.84
CA ASN A 47 -11.04 2.82 10.14
C ASN A 47 -10.50 4.26 10.15
N LYS A 48 -9.90 4.64 11.28
CA LYS A 48 -9.33 5.97 11.46
C LYS A 48 -8.21 6.11 10.43
N LEU A 49 -8.37 7.09 9.54
CA LEU A 49 -7.36 7.43 8.55
C LEU A 49 -6.01 7.68 9.21
N THR A 50 -4.95 7.17 8.58
CA THR A 50 -3.57 7.46 8.97
C THR A 50 -3.25 8.95 8.77
N LYS A 51 -2.10 9.40 9.27
CA LYS A 51 -1.67 10.79 9.02
C LYS A 51 -1.39 11.00 7.54
N GLY A 52 -0.75 10.03 6.88
CA GLY A 52 -0.52 9.99 5.43
C GLY A 52 -1.81 10.14 4.63
N GLN A 53 -2.83 9.32 4.91
CA GLN A 53 -4.13 9.37 4.21
C GLN A 53 -4.84 10.72 4.41
N LYS A 54 -4.79 11.29 5.62
CA LYS A 54 -5.34 12.64 5.86
C LYS A 54 -4.60 13.71 5.05
N MET A 55 -3.28 13.59 4.93
CA MET A 55 -2.43 14.48 4.14
C MET A 55 -2.71 14.34 2.64
N ALA A 56 -2.82 13.11 2.12
CA ALA A 56 -3.24 12.86 0.73
C ALA A 56 -4.62 13.48 0.45
N ASN A 57 -5.58 13.34 1.35
CA ASN A 57 -6.89 13.98 1.23
C ASN A 57 -6.82 15.52 1.24
N ILE A 58 -5.86 16.14 1.94
CA ILE A 58 -5.64 17.59 1.86
C ILE A 58 -5.07 17.96 0.48
N LEU A 59 -4.09 17.20 0.00
CA LEU A 59 -3.50 17.42 -1.32
C LEU A 59 -4.56 17.33 -2.44
N SER A 60 -5.54 16.45 -2.32
CA SER A 60 -6.60 16.26 -3.32
C SER A 60 -7.77 17.24 -3.26
N LYS A 61 -7.86 18.09 -2.23
CA LYS A 61 -8.95 19.07 -2.09
C LYS A 61 -8.79 20.32 -2.92
N THR A 62 -7.60 20.55 -3.47
CA THR A 62 -7.30 21.72 -4.29
C THR A 62 -6.20 21.38 -5.29
N ASN A 63 -6.17 22.10 -6.41
CA ASN A 63 -4.98 22.16 -7.24
C ASN A 63 -3.91 22.98 -6.50
N TRP A 64 -2.64 22.68 -6.73
CA TRP A 64 -1.50 23.34 -6.08
C TRP A 64 -0.62 24.04 -7.10
N GLN A 65 0.00 25.15 -6.69
CA GLN A 65 1.00 25.88 -7.47
C GLN A 65 2.25 26.04 -6.63
N GLY A 66 3.40 25.62 -7.17
CA GLY A 66 4.70 25.96 -6.60
C GLY A 66 4.92 27.48 -6.66
N THR A 67 5.37 28.08 -5.57
CA THR A 67 5.51 29.55 -5.47
C THR A 67 6.95 29.97 -5.22
N ARG A 68 7.63 29.30 -4.28
CA ARG A 68 8.95 29.70 -3.82
C ARG A 68 9.83 28.49 -3.54
N VAL A 69 11.09 28.60 -3.89
CA VAL A 69 12.16 27.70 -3.44
C VAL A 69 13.10 28.47 -2.55
N TYR A 70 13.41 27.94 -1.37
CA TYR A 70 14.33 28.60 -0.44
C TYR A 70 15.23 27.61 0.29
N ASP A 71 16.42 28.03 0.72
CA ASP A 71 17.29 27.22 1.55
C ASP A 71 16.92 27.30 3.05
N LYS A 72 17.69 26.62 3.90
CA LYS A 72 17.49 26.64 5.37
C LYS A 72 17.53 28.07 5.97
N ASP A 73 18.27 28.98 5.35
CA ASP A 73 18.49 30.35 5.80
C ASP A 73 17.46 31.33 5.19
N LYS A 74 16.47 30.81 4.44
CA LYS A 74 15.38 31.53 3.77
C LYS A 74 15.81 32.43 2.61
N ASN A 75 17.02 32.21 2.08
CA ASN A 75 17.42 32.82 0.83
C ASN A 75 16.51 32.30 -0.29
N ASP A 76 16.05 33.22 -1.15
CA ASP A 76 15.23 32.83 -2.30
C ASP A 76 16.11 32.21 -3.38
N LEU A 77 15.81 30.96 -3.74
CA LEU A 77 16.49 30.19 -4.77
C LEU A 77 15.52 29.77 -5.89
N THR A 78 14.40 30.47 -6.03
CA THR A 78 13.34 30.12 -6.98
C THR A 78 13.83 30.17 -8.43
N LYS A 79 14.72 31.13 -8.74
CA LYS A 79 15.27 31.28 -10.09
C LYS A 79 16.17 30.10 -10.47
N GLU A 80 17.01 29.67 -9.55
CA GLU A 80 17.98 28.58 -9.71
C GLU A 80 17.28 27.21 -9.79
N ASN A 81 16.06 27.12 -9.23
CA ASN A 81 15.28 25.89 -9.11
C ASN A 81 13.91 26.01 -9.80
N ALA A 82 13.82 26.81 -10.87
CA ALA A 82 12.56 27.08 -11.57
C ALA A 82 11.87 25.81 -12.10
N ASN A 83 12.62 24.73 -12.32
CA ASN A 83 12.09 23.42 -12.73
C ASN A 83 11.26 22.72 -11.63
N PHE A 84 11.34 23.17 -10.37
CA PHE A 84 10.46 22.68 -9.30
C PHE A 84 9.13 23.44 -9.21
N ILE A 85 9.00 24.53 -9.97
CA ILE A 85 7.80 25.35 -9.99
C ILE A 85 6.87 24.87 -11.12
N GLY A 86 5.68 24.43 -10.73
CA GLY A 86 4.63 23.94 -11.61
C GLY A 86 3.29 23.93 -10.89
N LEU A 87 2.24 23.52 -11.59
CA LEU A 87 0.97 23.18 -10.96
C LEU A 87 0.87 21.67 -10.74
N ALA A 88 0.10 21.27 -9.74
CA ALA A 88 -0.12 19.87 -9.43
C ALA A 88 -1.59 19.58 -9.13
N LYS A 89 -2.07 18.46 -9.67
CA LYS A 89 -3.35 17.85 -9.29
C LYS A 89 -3.09 16.48 -8.68
N TYR A 90 -3.79 16.18 -7.59
CA TYR A 90 -3.70 14.92 -6.87
C TYR A 90 -5.09 14.32 -6.68
N ASP A 91 -5.23 13.01 -6.81
CA ASP A 91 -6.42 12.27 -6.39
C ASP A 91 -6.06 11.12 -5.47
N ALA A 92 -6.34 11.28 -4.18
CA ALA A 92 -6.04 10.31 -3.13
C ALA A 92 -6.86 9.03 -3.29
N LYS A 93 -8.03 9.10 -3.95
CA LYS A 93 -8.88 7.92 -4.15
C LYS A 93 -8.20 6.94 -5.10
N SER A 94 -7.80 7.39 -6.29
CA SER A 94 -7.12 6.55 -7.27
C SER A 94 -5.60 6.48 -7.05
N GLY A 95 -5.05 7.29 -6.14
CA GLY A 95 -3.62 7.43 -5.89
C GLY A 95 -2.86 8.10 -7.04
N ARG A 96 -3.51 8.89 -7.90
CA ARG A 96 -2.86 9.46 -9.10
C ARG A 96 -2.49 10.93 -8.95
N TYR A 97 -1.43 11.35 -9.64
CA TYR A 97 -1.04 12.75 -9.77
C TYR A 97 -0.75 13.13 -11.23
N GLU A 98 -0.79 14.42 -11.50
CA GLU A 98 -0.30 15.01 -12.75
C GLU A 98 0.26 16.41 -12.50
N PHE A 99 1.35 16.74 -13.19
CA PHE A 99 1.95 18.07 -13.19
C PHE A 99 1.63 18.86 -14.45
N PHE A 100 1.42 20.15 -14.26
CA PHE A 100 1.07 21.09 -15.32
C PHE A 100 2.01 22.29 -15.27
N ASP A 101 2.16 22.95 -16.42
CA ASP A 101 2.95 24.16 -16.53
C ASP A 101 2.29 25.32 -15.77
N ALA A 102 3.11 26.07 -15.04
CA ALA A 102 2.63 27.14 -14.15
C ALA A 102 1.99 28.32 -14.89
N LYS A 103 2.35 28.56 -16.16
CA LYS A 103 1.87 29.71 -16.94
C LYS A 103 0.68 29.35 -17.82
N THR A 104 0.74 28.19 -18.46
CA THR A 104 -0.23 27.78 -19.49
C THR A 104 -1.31 26.84 -18.93
N GLY A 105 -1.05 26.18 -17.79
CA GLY A 105 -1.91 25.12 -17.26
C GLY A 105 -1.94 23.87 -18.15
N ALA A 106 -1.09 23.77 -19.17
CA ALA A 106 -0.96 22.59 -20.00
C ALA A 106 -0.24 21.47 -19.23
N SER A 107 -0.62 20.22 -19.46
CA SER A 107 0.09 19.08 -18.86
C SER A 107 1.56 19.08 -19.25
N ARG A 108 2.42 18.76 -18.29
CA ARG A 108 3.86 18.53 -18.53
C ARG A 108 4.15 17.11 -19.01
N GLY A 109 3.11 16.29 -19.20
CA GLY A 109 3.24 14.86 -19.49
C GLY A 109 3.76 14.03 -18.32
N ASP A 110 3.99 14.63 -17.14
CA ASP A 110 4.43 13.92 -15.93
C ASP A 110 3.24 13.54 -15.07
N LYS A 111 2.91 12.25 -15.09
CA LYS A 111 1.77 11.66 -14.42
C LYS A 111 2.10 10.25 -13.95
N GLY A 112 1.41 9.83 -12.90
CA GLY A 112 1.59 8.49 -12.34
C GLY A 112 0.98 8.37 -10.97
N THR A 113 1.61 7.56 -10.12
CA THR A 113 1.11 7.23 -8.79
C THR A 113 1.78 8.11 -7.73
N PHE A 114 1.01 8.59 -6.76
CA PHE A 114 1.52 9.25 -5.57
C PHE A 114 0.92 8.65 -4.30
N PHE A 115 1.66 8.78 -3.21
CA PHE A 115 1.13 8.57 -1.87
C PHE A 115 1.95 9.36 -0.84
N VAL A 116 1.42 9.44 0.38
CA VAL A 116 2.12 9.99 1.55
C VAL A 116 2.23 8.87 2.58
N THR A 117 3.43 8.61 3.09
CA THR A 117 3.64 7.57 4.12
C THR A 117 2.69 7.79 5.30
N ASN A 118 2.28 6.72 5.96
CA ASN A 118 1.23 6.69 6.99
C ASN A 118 1.60 7.53 8.22
N ASP A 119 2.90 7.72 8.49
CA ASP A 119 3.45 8.64 9.48
C ASP A 119 3.47 10.13 9.05
N GLY A 120 3.10 10.39 7.79
CA GLY A 120 2.99 11.70 7.17
C GLY A 120 4.34 12.36 6.87
N LYS A 121 5.46 11.63 6.92
CA LYS A 121 6.79 12.23 6.79
C LYS A 121 7.26 12.36 5.35
N LYS A 122 6.80 11.51 4.43
CA LYS A 122 7.30 11.50 3.04
C LYS A 122 6.17 11.49 2.04
N ARG A 123 6.36 12.21 0.93
CA ARG A 123 5.55 12.04 -0.29
C ARG A 123 6.37 11.26 -1.29
N ILE A 124 5.74 10.24 -1.87
CA ILE A 124 6.29 9.42 -2.94
C ILE A 124 5.60 9.80 -4.24
N LEU A 125 6.38 9.89 -5.31
CA LEU A 125 5.91 9.95 -6.69
C LEU A 125 6.56 8.81 -7.47
N ILE A 126 5.78 8.14 -8.30
CA ILE A 126 6.22 7.15 -9.28
C ILE A 126 5.65 7.62 -10.62
N SER A 127 6.49 8.25 -11.43
CA SER A 127 6.12 8.74 -12.75
C SER A 127 6.09 7.58 -13.73
N GLU A 128 4.89 7.26 -14.21
CA GLU A 128 4.67 6.14 -15.14
C GLU A 128 4.98 6.55 -16.58
N SER A 129 4.85 7.84 -16.89
CA SER A 129 5.17 8.44 -18.19
C SER A 129 6.64 8.82 -18.34
N MET A 130 7.25 9.42 -17.29
CA MET A 130 8.63 9.94 -17.36
C MET A 130 9.69 8.99 -16.80
N LYS A 131 9.29 7.81 -16.32
CA LYS A 131 10.17 6.74 -15.83
C LYS A 131 11.13 7.18 -14.71
N TYR A 132 10.65 8.01 -13.80
CA TYR A 132 11.36 8.39 -12.59
C TYR A 132 10.48 8.22 -11.34
N GLN A 133 11.10 8.38 -10.20
CA GLN A 133 10.57 8.25 -8.87
C GLN A 133 11.14 9.35 -7.98
N ALA A 134 10.34 9.86 -7.05
CA ALA A 134 10.80 10.85 -6.09
C ALA A 134 10.28 10.52 -4.70
N VAL A 135 11.19 10.59 -3.72
CA VAL A 135 10.87 10.51 -2.30
C VAL A 135 11.31 11.83 -1.68
N VAL A 136 10.35 12.60 -1.16
CA VAL A 136 10.63 13.91 -0.57
C VAL A 136 10.11 13.97 0.85
N ASP A 137 10.88 14.58 1.76
CA ASP A 137 10.45 14.79 3.13
C ASP A 137 9.45 15.95 3.20
N MET A 138 8.29 15.68 3.79
CA MET A 138 7.22 16.64 4.02
C MET A 138 7.55 17.51 5.23
N THR A 139 7.55 18.83 5.06
CA THR A 139 7.88 19.78 6.14
C THR A 139 6.64 20.51 6.65
N LYS A 140 5.68 20.79 5.76
CA LYS A 140 4.42 21.46 6.11
C LYS A 140 3.31 21.02 5.17
N LEU A 141 2.12 20.76 5.72
CA LEU A 141 0.92 20.59 4.91
C LEU A 141 -0.33 20.99 5.70
N ASN A 142 -1.07 21.94 5.16
CA ASN A 142 -2.42 22.30 5.59
C ASN A 142 -3.19 22.86 4.38
N LYS A 143 -4.42 23.33 4.58
CA LYS A 143 -5.28 23.85 3.48
C LYS A 143 -4.73 25.05 2.72
N ASN A 144 -3.72 25.75 3.25
CA ASN A 144 -3.17 26.98 2.68
C ASN A 144 -1.76 26.80 2.11
N VAL A 145 -1.00 25.81 2.58
CA VAL A 145 0.40 25.63 2.19
C VAL A 145 0.82 24.17 2.24
N PHE A 146 1.62 23.80 1.26
CA PHE A 146 2.26 22.50 1.11
C PHE A 146 3.76 22.73 0.84
N THR A 147 4.63 22.19 1.70
CA THR A 147 6.07 22.30 1.56
C THR A 147 6.73 20.95 1.76
N TYR A 148 7.70 20.65 0.89
CA TYR A 148 8.62 19.53 1.06
C TYR A 148 10.05 20.02 0.88
N LYS A 149 11.02 19.20 1.30
CA LYS A 149 12.45 19.45 1.07
C LYS A 149 13.06 18.42 0.13
N ARG A 150 14.04 18.87 -0.67
CA ARG A 150 14.81 18.05 -1.62
C ARG A 150 16.14 18.73 -1.95
N MET A 151 17.03 18.01 -2.63
CA MET A 151 18.21 18.64 -3.24
C MET A 151 17.80 19.54 -4.42
N GLY A 152 18.38 20.74 -4.44
CA GLY A 152 18.30 21.75 -5.47
C GLY A 152 19.65 22.44 -5.65
N LYS A 153 19.66 23.61 -6.30
CA LYS A 153 20.86 24.40 -6.61
C LYS A 153 20.85 25.73 -5.87
N ASP A 154 22.02 26.17 -5.40
CA ASP A 154 22.23 27.54 -4.93
C ASP A 154 22.59 28.48 -6.09
N ALA A 155 22.81 29.77 -5.78
CA ALA A 155 23.20 30.78 -6.77
C ALA A 155 24.52 30.48 -7.51
N ASN A 156 25.38 29.63 -6.94
CA ASN A 156 26.64 29.20 -7.53
C ASN A 156 26.51 27.85 -8.26
N GLY A 157 25.30 27.27 -8.34
CA GLY A 157 25.05 25.96 -8.95
C GLY A 157 25.47 24.77 -8.10
N LYS A 158 25.81 24.97 -6.83
CA LYS A 158 26.14 23.90 -5.88
C LYS A 158 24.88 23.21 -5.38
N ASP A 159 24.97 21.92 -5.13
CA ASP A 159 23.87 21.16 -4.52
C ASP A 159 23.62 21.58 -3.07
N VAL A 160 22.38 21.93 -2.76
CA VAL A 160 21.91 22.39 -1.45
C VAL A 160 20.51 21.83 -1.18
N GLU A 161 20.19 21.57 0.10
CA GLU A 161 18.83 21.24 0.51
C GLU A 161 17.95 22.48 0.41
N VAL A 162 16.89 22.39 -0.38
CA VAL A 162 15.90 23.45 -0.59
C VAL A 162 14.51 22.99 -0.18
N PHE A 163 13.69 23.96 0.22
CA PHE A 163 12.28 23.80 0.53
C PHE A 163 11.46 24.34 -0.63
N VAL A 164 10.58 23.52 -1.18
CA VAL A 164 9.70 23.91 -2.29
C VAL A 164 8.30 24.14 -1.73
N GLU A 165 7.89 25.40 -1.68
CA GLU A 165 6.60 25.82 -1.17
C GLU A 165 5.54 25.88 -2.28
N HIS A 166 4.33 25.45 -1.93
CA HIS A 166 3.17 25.47 -2.78
C HIS A 166 1.98 26.06 -2.04
N VAL A 167 1.10 26.72 -2.78
CA VAL A 167 -0.18 27.25 -2.30
C VAL A 167 -1.34 26.73 -3.17
N PRO A 168 -2.59 26.81 -2.71
CA PRO A 168 -3.76 26.48 -3.53
C PRO A 168 -3.81 27.30 -4.82
N TYR A 169 -3.89 26.63 -5.97
CA TYR A 169 -4.11 27.23 -7.28
C TYR A 169 -5.61 27.43 -7.52
N LYS A 170 -6.01 28.66 -7.86
CA LYS A 170 -7.43 29.06 -7.97
C LYS A 170 -7.83 29.68 -9.30
N GLU A 171 -6.90 29.88 -10.22
CA GLU A 171 -7.18 30.61 -11.47
C GLU A 171 -7.95 29.75 -12.48
N LYS A 172 -7.64 28.45 -12.56
CA LYS A 172 -8.28 27.51 -13.48
C LYS A 172 -8.40 26.13 -12.84
N GLU A 173 -9.50 25.44 -13.13
CA GLU A 173 -9.63 24.03 -12.74
C GLU A 173 -8.73 23.15 -13.62
N LEU A 174 -7.84 22.39 -12.99
CA LEU A 174 -7.01 21.41 -13.68
C LEU A 174 -7.78 20.11 -13.84
N SER A 175 -7.63 19.46 -14.98
CA SER A 175 -8.19 18.13 -15.25
C SER A 175 -7.07 17.18 -15.61
N PHE A 176 -7.16 15.94 -15.15
CA PHE A 176 -6.24 14.90 -15.58
C PHE A 176 -6.37 14.68 -17.09
N THR A 177 -5.24 14.50 -17.78
CA THR A 177 -5.24 14.31 -19.24
C THR A 177 -5.79 12.95 -19.65
N ASP A 178 -5.53 11.92 -18.85
CA ASP A 178 -6.01 10.57 -19.09
C ASP A 178 -7.20 10.23 -18.17
N PRO A 179 -8.12 9.36 -18.63
CA PRO A 179 -9.07 8.73 -17.74
C PRO A 179 -8.36 7.94 -16.63
N ASP A 180 -9.09 7.64 -15.56
CA ASP A 180 -8.56 6.77 -14.52
C ASP A 180 -8.33 5.34 -15.06
N LYS A 181 -7.40 4.61 -14.43
CA LYS A 181 -7.01 3.26 -14.86
C LYS A 181 -8.20 2.31 -14.74
N GLN A 182 -8.42 1.52 -15.79
CA GLN A 182 -9.37 0.42 -15.76
C GLN A 182 -8.69 -0.81 -15.14
N LEU A 183 -8.96 -1.05 -13.85
CA LEU A 183 -8.37 -2.14 -13.06
C LEU A 183 -9.44 -3.22 -12.82
N ASN A 184 -9.69 -4.05 -13.82
CA ASN A 184 -10.78 -5.03 -13.83
C ASN A 184 -10.30 -6.49 -13.62
N THR A 185 -9.00 -6.71 -13.50
CA THR A 185 -8.46 -8.07 -13.39
C THR A 185 -8.68 -8.61 -11.99
N THR A 186 -9.15 -9.85 -11.88
CA THR A 186 -9.28 -10.55 -10.59
C THR A 186 -8.91 -12.02 -10.77
N THR A 187 -8.16 -12.53 -9.80
CA THR A 187 -7.82 -13.95 -9.65
C THR A 187 -8.41 -14.53 -8.36
N GLY A 188 -8.99 -13.68 -7.51
CA GLY A 188 -9.58 -14.02 -6.24
C GLY A 188 -10.12 -12.77 -5.52
N ASP A 189 -10.57 -12.95 -4.28
CA ASP A 189 -11.21 -11.89 -3.51
C ASP A 189 -10.26 -10.72 -3.23
N ILE A 190 -10.77 -9.49 -3.42
CA ILE A 190 -10.10 -8.25 -3.03
C ILE A 190 -10.91 -7.62 -1.90
N VAL A 191 -10.37 -7.72 -0.68
CA VAL A 191 -10.96 -7.12 0.51
C VAL A 191 -10.89 -5.60 0.38
N LYS A 192 -12.04 -4.92 0.41
CA LYS A 192 -12.14 -3.45 0.30
C LYS A 192 -12.46 -2.72 1.60
N ASN A 193 -12.93 -3.43 2.62
CA ASN A 193 -13.33 -2.84 3.91
C ASN A 193 -12.19 -2.82 4.94
N VAL A 194 -11.03 -3.39 4.61
CA VAL A 194 -9.80 -3.29 5.39
C VAL A 194 -8.76 -2.60 4.52
N ASP A 195 -8.05 -1.64 5.11
CA ASP A 195 -6.93 -0.96 4.50
C ASP A 195 -5.87 -1.97 4.01
N GLY A 196 -5.52 -1.91 2.73
CA GLY A 196 -4.59 -2.86 2.11
C GLY A 196 -3.20 -2.84 2.75
N ASP A 197 -2.75 -1.70 3.26
CA ASP A 197 -1.48 -1.60 4.00
C ASP A 197 -1.51 -2.47 5.25
N LYS A 198 -2.66 -2.53 5.94
CA LYS A 198 -2.83 -3.37 7.14
C LYS A 198 -2.88 -4.85 6.79
N ILE A 199 -3.43 -5.20 5.63
CA ILE A 199 -3.43 -6.59 5.15
C ILE A 199 -2.00 -7.02 4.88
N LEU A 200 -1.25 -6.24 4.11
CA LEU A 200 0.14 -6.56 3.77
C LEU A 200 1.07 -6.51 5.00
N GLY A 201 0.91 -5.53 5.89
CA GLY A 201 1.70 -5.40 7.11
C GLY A 201 1.38 -6.40 8.22
N GLY A 202 0.31 -7.19 8.08
CA GLY A 202 -0.14 -8.13 9.11
C GLY A 202 0.71 -9.40 9.24
N THR A 203 1.54 -9.71 8.24
CA THR A 203 2.40 -10.91 8.22
C THR A 203 3.61 -10.69 7.32
N LEU A 204 4.62 -11.56 7.46
CA LEU A 204 5.58 -11.78 6.38
C LEU A 204 4.90 -12.55 5.26
N TRP A 205 5.30 -12.27 4.02
CA TRP A 205 4.74 -12.90 2.83
C TRP A 205 5.81 -13.61 2.03
N HIS A 206 5.48 -14.74 1.43
CA HIS A 206 6.35 -15.47 0.54
C HIS A 206 5.71 -15.60 -0.83
N GLY A 207 6.44 -15.24 -1.89
CA GLY A 207 6.01 -15.56 -3.25
C GLY A 207 5.94 -17.08 -3.41
N THR A 208 4.80 -17.62 -3.84
CA THR A 208 4.57 -19.07 -3.88
C THR A 208 4.55 -19.61 -5.29
N LYS A 209 3.85 -18.95 -6.21
CA LYS A 209 3.67 -19.38 -7.60
C LYS A 209 3.55 -18.19 -8.54
N ILE A 210 3.93 -18.41 -9.79
CA ILE A 210 3.74 -17.45 -10.88
C ILE A 210 2.99 -18.15 -12.00
N LEU A 211 1.79 -17.65 -12.29
CA LEU A 211 0.90 -18.23 -13.29
C LEU A 211 0.78 -17.30 -14.50
N ASP A 212 0.61 -17.86 -15.70
CA ASP A 212 0.17 -17.09 -16.87
C ASP A 212 -1.36 -16.89 -16.89
N GLU A 213 -1.89 -16.25 -17.93
CA GLU A 213 -3.34 -16.02 -18.08
C GLU A 213 -4.18 -17.29 -18.24
N ALA A 214 -3.56 -18.40 -18.67
CA ALA A 214 -4.22 -19.70 -18.75
C ALA A 214 -4.12 -20.52 -17.44
N GLY A 215 -3.41 -19.99 -16.42
CA GLY A 215 -3.18 -20.67 -15.16
C GLY A 215 -2.01 -21.66 -15.18
N ASN A 216 -1.18 -21.66 -16.23
CA ASN A 216 0.00 -22.51 -16.29
C ASN A 216 1.10 -21.98 -15.35
N ASP A 217 1.79 -22.89 -14.67
CA ASP A 217 2.91 -22.52 -13.80
C ASP A 217 4.15 -22.16 -14.63
N VAL A 218 4.53 -20.88 -14.57
CA VAL A 218 5.69 -20.30 -15.23
C VAL A 218 6.74 -19.82 -14.22
N THR A 219 6.69 -20.30 -12.98
CA THR A 219 7.56 -19.87 -11.88
C THR A 219 9.04 -20.02 -12.20
N GLN A 220 9.44 -21.13 -12.84
CA GLN A 220 10.84 -21.39 -13.18
C GLN A 220 11.46 -20.33 -14.10
N PHE A 221 10.64 -19.65 -14.92
CA PHE A 221 11.10 -18.60 -15.85
C PHE A 221 11.05 -17.20 -15.24
N ASN A 222 10.47 -17.07 -14.03
CA ASN A 222 10.19 -15.80 -13.36
C ASN A 222 10.62 -15.82 -11.89
N SER A 223 11.54 -16.72 -11.52
CA SER A 223 11.96 -16.96 -10.13
C SER A 223 12.52 -15.72 -9.45
N ASN A 224 13.01 -14.74 -10.22
CA ASN A 224 13.46 -13.45 -9.72
C ASN A 224 12.35 -12.64 -9.01
N PHE A 225 11.06 -12.92 -9.26
CA PHE A 225 9.92 -12.29 -8.57
C PHE A 225 9.52 -13.00 -7.27
N ILE A 226 10.06 -14.19 -6.98
CA ILE A 226 9.84 -14.88 -5.71
C ILE A 226 10.76 -14.27 -4.66
N SER A 227 10.17 -13.79 -3.56
CA SER A 227 10.88 -13.22 -2.41
C SER A 227 10.14 -13.52 -1.12
N LEU A 228 10.86 -13.44 -0.01
CA LEU A 228 10.27 -13.15 1.29
C LEU A 228 10.08 -11.63 1.39
N ALA A 229 8.87 -11.17 1.66
CA ALA A 229 8.51 -9.76 1.68
C ALA A 229 8.04 -9.34 3.07
N LYS A 230 8.55 -8.21 3.55
CA LYS A 230 8.13 -7.55 4.78
C LYS A 230 7.54 -6.19 4.44
N PHE A 231 6.39 -5.88 5.02
CA PHE A 231 5.71 -4.60 4.89
C PHE A 231 5.42 -4.06 6.29
N ASP A 232 5.53 -2.75 6.49
CA ASP A 232 5.13 -2.06 7.72
C ASP A 232 4.07 -1.00 7.41
N ASP A 233 2.87 -1.21 7.95
CA ASP A 233 1.71 -0.35 7.71
C ASP A 233 1.79 1.00 8.44
N LYS A 234 2.77 1.20 9.34
CA LYS A 234 2.91 2.46 10.10
C LYS A 234 3.81 3.46 9.40
N SER A 235 4.91 2.99 8.84
CA SER A 235 5.90 3.82 8.15
C SER A 235 5.89 3.66 6.63
N ASN A 236 5.10 2.73 6.11
CA ASN A 236 5.06 2.33 4.69
C ASN A 236 6.39 1.78 4.20
N LYS A 237 7.26 1.29 5.09
CA LYS A 237 8.50 0.62 4.69
C LYS A 237 8.18 -0.77 4.12
N TYR A 238 8.86 -1.14 3.04
CA TYR A 238 8.93 -2.51 2.57
C TYR A 238 10.38 -2.94 2.36
N GLU A 239 10.61 -4.25 2.39
CA GLU A 239 11.87 -4.85 1.96
C GLU A 239 11.66 -6.27 1.46
N PHE A 240 12.38 -6.62 0.40
CA PHE A 240 12.42 -7.96 -0.15
C PHE A 240 13.73 -8.67 0.24
N PHE A 241 13.56 -9.90 0.72
CA PHE A 241 14.62 -10.77 1.20
C PHE A 241 14.67 -12.03 0.32
N ASN A 242 15.85 -12.63 0.23
CA ASN A 242 16.02 -13.95 -0.36
C ASN A 242 15.23 -14.98 0.48
N SER A 243 14.39 -15.78 -0.18
CA SER A 243 13.51 -16.74 0.50
C SER A 243 14.23 -17.92 1.18
N GLU A 244 15.48 -18.20 0.81
CA GLU A 244 16.29 -19.29 1.35
C GLU A 244 17.19 -18.81 2.49
N THR A 245 17.80 -17.63 2.33
CA THR A 245 18.82 -17.13 3.28
C THR A 245 18.30 -16.07 4.25
N GLY A 246 17.15 -15.45 3.95
CA GLY A 246 16.60 -14.32 4.72
C GLY A 246 17.40 -13.03 4.60
N GLN A 247 18.45 -13.01 3.76
CA GLN A 247 19.26 -11.81 3.52
C GLN A 247 18.51 -10.82 2.63
N SER A 248 18.71 -9.53 2.89
CA SER A 248 18.18 -8.46 2.04
C SER A 248 18.60 -8.65 0.59
N ARG A 249 17.66 -8.45 -0.35
CA ARG A 249 17.98 -8.38 -1.78
C ARG A 249 18.52 -7.01 -2.19
N GLY A 250 18.67 -6.08 -1.23
CA GLY A 250 18.97 -4.68 -1.52
C GLY A 250 17.82 -3.95 -2.23
N ASP A 251 16.60 -4.51 -2.18
CA ASP A 251 15.39 -3.92 -2.71
C ASP A 251 14.43 -3.57 -1.56
N TYR A 252 14.47 -2.31 -1.18
CA TYR A 252 13.75 -1.76 -0.04
C TYR A 252 13.38 -0.31 -0.29
N GLY A 253 12.34 0.16 0.39
CA GLY A 253 11.89 1.54 0.29
C GLY A 253 10.46 1.69 0.76
N TYR A 254 9.64 2.45 0.04
CA TYR A 254 8.29 2.78 0.51
C TYR A 254 7.22 2.16 -0.38
N PHE A 255 6.15 1.63 0.22
CA PHE A 255 5.00 1.05 -0.48
C PHE A 255 3.69 1.70 -0.04
N ASP A 256 2.64 1.61 -0.84
CA ASP A 256 1.25 1.89 -0.42
C ASP A 256 0.31 1.02 -1.25
N VAL A 257 -0.84 0.67 -0.67
CA VAL A 257 -1.92 0.00 -1.36
C VAL A 257 -3.03 1.01 -1.66
N VAL A 258 -3.03 1.52 -2.89
CA VAL A 258 -3.90 2.61 -3.35
C VAL A 258 -5.02 2.11 -4.26
N HIS A 259 -5.91 3.02 -4.67
CA HIS A 259 -6.98 2.76 -5.63
C HIS A 259 -7.95 1.67 -5.16
N GLU A 260 -8.55 1.87 -3.98
CA GLU A 260 -9.49 0.89 -3.38
C GLU A 260 -8.91 -0.54 -3.30
N ASN A 261 -7.64 -0.66 -2.90
CA ASN A 261 -6.89 -1.91 -2.84
C ASN A 261 -6.62 -2.60 -4.19
N LYS A 262 -6.63 -1.84 -5.29
CA LYS A 262 -6.33 -2.36 -6.64
C LYS A 262 -4.92 -2.11 -7.12
N ILE A 263 -4.12 -1.28 -6.45
CA ILE A 263 -2.72 -1.06 -6.83
C ILE A 263 -1.85 -1.23 -5.61
N ARG A 264 -0.83 -2.09 -5.71
CA ARG A 264 0.34 -2.03 -4.83
C ARG A 264 1.40 -1.18 -5.51
N ALA A 265 1.63 0.00 -4.98
CA ALA A 265 2.67 0.91 -5.45
C ALA A 265 3.89 0.79 -4.56
N HIS A 266 5.10 0.83 -5.13
CA HIS A 266 6.32 0.90 -4.33
C HIS A 266 7.47 1.60 -5.05
N VAL A 267 8.36 2.21 -4.27
CA VAL A 267 9.59 2.84 -4.73
C VAL A 267 10.78 2.23 -4.02
N SER A 268 11.71 1.67 -4.78
CA SER A 268 12.97 1.17 -4.27
C SER A 268 13.99 2.29 -4.17
N ILE A 269 14.59 2.44 -2.99
CA ILE A 269 15.69 3.38 -2.71
C ILE A 269 17.01 2.65 -2.45
N GLY A 270 17.02 1.32 -2.55
CA GLY A 270 18.18 0.47 -2.32
C GLY A 270 19.13 0.44 -3.52
N ASN A 271 19.68 -0.74 -3.81
CA ASN A 271 20.73 -0.93 -4.80
C ASN A 271 20.27 -0.53 -6.21
N ASN A 272 19.03 -0.90 -6.56
CA ASN A 272 18.40 -0.56 -7.83
C ASN A 272 17.24 0.41 -7.58
N LYS A 273 17.37 1.65 -8.05
CA LYS A 273 16.30 2.64 -7.91
C LYS A 273 15.26 2.46 -9.00
N TYR A 274 14.04 2.11 -8.62
CA TYR A 274 12.90 1.98 -9.53
C TYR A 274 11.59 2.25 -8.79
N GLY A 275 10.51 2.45 -9.55
CA GLY A 275 9.17 2.50 -9.02
C GLY A 275 8.26 1.53 -9.77
N ALA A 276 7.25 1.00 -9.09
CA ALA A 276 6.24 0.13 -9.68
C ALA A 276 4.86 0.49 -9.14
N ALA A 277 3.85 0.41 -10.00
CA ALA A 277 2.44 0.48 -9.64
C ALA A 277 1.76 -0.76 -10.24
N LEU A 278 1.60 -1.80 -9.42
CA LEU A 278 1.18 -3.13 -9.87
C LEU A 278 -0.30 -3.35 -9.55
N GLU A 279 -1.09 -3.78 -10.53
CA GLU A 279 -2.49 -4.13 -10.32
C GLU A 279 -2.58 -5.37 -9.40
N LEU A 280 -3.26 -5.21 -8.27
CA LEU A 280 -3.65 -6.31 -7.40
C LEU A 280 -4.88 -7.03 -7.99
N THR A 281 -4.77 -8.35 -8.11
CA THR A 281 -5.82 -9.21 -8.65
C THR A 281 -6.48 -10.07 -7.57
N GLU A 282 -5.84 -10.15 -6.40
CA GLU A 282 -6.35 -10.74 -5.17
C GLU A 282 -5.67 -10.06 -3.97
N LEU A 283 -6.43 -9.76 -2.91
CA LEU A 283 -5.88 -9.22 -1.67
C LEU A 283 -6.79 -9.59 -0.50
N ASN A 284 -6.33 -10.54 0.32
CA ASN A 284 -6.98 -10.95 1.54
C ASN A 284 -5.94 -11.42 2.56
N LYS A 285 -6.38 -11.87 3.75
CA LYS A 285 -5.46 -12.29 4.84
C LYS A 285 -4.66 -13.56 4.52
N ASN A 286 -5.07 -14.35 3.52
CA ASN A 286 -4.49 -15.63 3.18
C ASN A 286 -3.62 -15.56 1.92
N LYS A 287 -3.90 -14.61 1.03
CA LYS A 287 -3.21 -14.48 -0.25
C LYS A 287 -3.25 -13.05 -0.76
N PHE A 288 -2.19 -12.62 -1.42
CA PHE A 288 -2.25 -11.49 -2.34
C PHE A 288 -1.58 -11.85 -3.66
N THR A 289 -2.10 -11.29 -4.75
CA THR A 289 -1.61 -11.55 -6.11
C THR A 289 -1.54 -10.24 -6.86
N TYR A 290 -0.45 -10.02 -7.59
CA TYR A 290 -0.34 -8.89 -8.52
C TYR A 290 -0.06 -9.35 -9.94
N LYS A 291 -0.51 -8.54 -10.90
CA LYS A 291 -0.27 -8.71 -12.34
C LYS A 291 0.94 -7.90 -12.81
N ARG A 292 1.76 -8.47 -13.69
CA ARG A 292 2.83 -7.75 -14.41
C ARG A 292 3.27 -8.49 -15.67
N THR A 293 4.14 -7.86 -16.47
CA THR A 293 4.88 -8.57 -17.53
C THR A 293 5.96 -9.47 -16.92
N GLY A 294 6.04 -10.70 -17.43
CA GLY A 294 7.04 -11.71 -17.13
C GLY A 294 7.38 -12.53 -18.38
N LYS A 295 7.96 -13.71 -18.20
CA LYS A 295 8.45 -14.57 -19.29
C LYS A 295 7.73 -15.92 -19.33
N ASP A 296 7.51 -16.44 -20.53
CA ASP A 296 7.10 -17.83 -20.74
C ASP A 296 8.33 -18.76 -20.88
N GLN A 297 8.09 -20.04 -21.19
CA GLN A 297 9.15 -21.02 -21.44
C GLN A 297 10.07 -20.66 -22.62
N ALA A 298 9.54 -19.95 -23.62
CA ALA A 298 10.31 -19.51 -24.78
C ALA A 298 11.03 -18.17 -24.55
N GLY A 299 10.90 -17.57 -23.36
CA GLY A 299 11.47 -16.26 -23.03
C GLY A 299 10.69 -15.06 -23.61
N LYS A 300 9.49 -15.29 -24.12
CA LYS A 300 8.61 -14.24 -24.65
C LYS A 300 7.94 -13.49 -23.50
N ASP A 301 7.74 -12.19 -23.70
CA ASP A 301 6.97 -11.37 -22.76
C ASP A 301 5.50 -11.79 -22.74
N ILE A 302 5.00 -12.12 -21.55
CA ILE A 302 3.60 -12.50 -21.29
C ILE A 302 3.09 -11.80 -20.02
N THR A 303 1.77 -11.73 -19.88
CA THR A 303 1.12 -11.36 -18.62
C THR A 303 1.27 -12.51 -17.62
N ILE A 304 1.73 -12.20 -16.41
CA ILE A 304 1.85 -13.15 -15.30
C ILE A 304 1.18 -12.63 -14.04
N PHE A 305 0.83 -13.56 -13.16
CA PHE A 305 0.23 -13.33 -11.85
C PHE A 305 1.16 -13.92 -10.79
N VAL A 306 1.69 -13.07 -9.90
CA VAL A 306 2.63 -13.51 -8.86
C VAL A 306 1.87 -13.65 -7.55
N GLU A 307 1.65 -14.88 -7.15
CA GLU A 307 0.92 -15.24 -5.93
C GLU A 307 1.84 -15.19 -4.71
N HIS A 308 1.29 -14.71 -3.59
CA HIS A 308 1.98 -14.66 -2.31
C HIS A 308 1.06 -15.15 -1.20
N GLU A 309 1.62 -15.90 -0.26
CA GLU A 309 0.91 -16.40 0.93
C GLU A 309 1.66 -16.00 2.21
N PRO A 310 1.01 -16.00 3.39
CA PRO A 310 1.67 -15.80 4.66
C PRO A 310 2.84 -16.77 4.83
N TYR A 311 4.02 -16.21 5.10
CA TYR A 311 5.22 -16.99 5.32
C TYR A 311 5.12 -17.80 6.62
N LYS A 312 5.36 -19.11 6.52
CA LYS A 312 5.24 -20.07 7.64
C LYS A 312 6.59 -20.56 8.19
N GLY A 313 7.70 -20.05 7.68
CA GLY A 313 9.03 -20.44 8.17
C GLY A 313 9.49 -19.60 9.37
N ASP A 314 10.69 -19.92 9.87
CA ASP A 314 11.19 -19.38 11.14
C ASP A 314 11.95 -18.05 11.01
N MET A 315 12.24 -17.60 9.78
CA MET A 315 13.00 -16.38 9.54
C MET A 315 12.26 -15.13 10.01
N LYS A 316 12.98 -14.23 10.68
CA LYS A 316 12.47 -12.94 11.20
C LYS A 316 13.32 -11.76 10.72
N PRO A 317 13.40 -11.53 9.39
CA PRO A 317 14.22 -10.47 8.84
C PRO A 317 13.80 -9.10 9.39
N GLN A 318 14.79 -8.24 9.61
CA GLN A 318 14.61 -6.86 10.03
C GLN A 318 14.84 -5.95 8.83
N PHE A 319 14.23 -4.76 8.85
CA PHE A 319 14.51 -3.76 7.83
C PHE A 319 15.97 -3.31 7.90
N SER A 320 16.64 -3.20 6.76
CA SER A 320 18.03 -2.71 6.69
C SER A 320 18.13 -1.19 6.60
N PHE A 321 17.01 -0.46 6.62
CA PHE A 321 16.89 0.99 6.46
C PHE A 321 15.75 1.57 7.31
#